data_AF-K9RLZ5-F1
#
_entry.id   AF-K9RLZ5-F1
#
_cell.length_a   1.000
_cell.length_b   1.000
_cell.length_c   1.000
_cell.angle_alpha   90.00
_cell.angle_beta   90.00
_cell.angle_gamma   90.00
#
_symmetry.space_group_name_H-M   'P 1'
#
loop_
_entity.id
_entity.type
_entity.pdbx_description
1 polymer ?
#
loop_
_entity_poly.entity_id
_entity_poly.type
_entity_poly.pdbx_seq_one_letter_code
_entity_poly.pdbx_strand_id
1 'polypeptide(L)'
;MSEHDEFKKFLPDEGFESPPIVYEVPSQVETPYQERIPSGYEPMSEIELRGRAYRGLSGGRIPWWVMMTGWMIFGGFAFAILIPAIASLVSGSWLASVALIPALLIASIFLTILWRGTNAKLSVRKNQSSNKN
;
A
#
# COMPACT_ATOMS: atom_id res chain seq x y z
N MET A 1 34.32 -65.14 25.93
CA MET A 1 33.96 -64.54 24.63
C MET A 1 33.02 -63.41 24.92
N SER A 2 33.49 -62.17 24.76
CA SER A 2 32.75 -60.93 25.05
C SER A 2 32.02 -60.46 23.78
N GLU A 3 30.72 -60.16 23.90
CA GLU A 3 29.85 -59.63 22.83
C GLU A 3 30.37 -58.35 22.13
N HIS A 4 31.38 -57.69 22.69
CA HIS A 4 31.91 -56.43 22.15
C HIS A 4 32.80 -56.57 20.90
N ASP A 5 33.16 -57.78 20.48
CA ASP A 5 34.03 -58.00 19.30
C ASP A 5 33.25 -58.19 17.99
N GLU A 6 31.98 -58.63 18.03
CA GLU A 6 31.18 -58.82 16.81
C GLU A 6 30.71 -57.51 16.18
N PHE A 7 30.44 -56.49 16.99
CA PHE A 7 29.94 -55.20 16.51
C PHE A 7 30.98 -54.44 15.66
N LYS A 8 32.28 -54.66 15.91
CA LYS A 8 33.37 -54.07 15.11
C LYS A 8 33.53 -54.69 13.73
N LYS A 9 32.90 -55.83 13.44
CA LYS A 9 32.95 -56.51 12.13
C LYS A 9 31.99 -55.93 11.11
N PHE A 10 31.00 -55.14 11.55
CA PHE A 10 29.96 -54.55 10.69
C PHE A 10 30.21 -53.09 10.33
N LEU A 11 31.21 -52.46 10.95
CA LEU A 11 31.66 -51.14 10.55
C LEU A 11 32.89 -51.35 9.67
N PRO A 12 32.82 -51.06 8.35
CA PRO A 12 34.04 -50.98 7.58
C PRO A 12 34.92 -49.92 8.25
N ASP A 13 36.14 -50.30 8.61
CA ASP A 13 37.19 -49.36 9.00
C ASP A 13 37.62 -48.65 7.71
N GLU A 14 36.70 -47.84 7.17
CA GLU A 14 37.00 -46.92 6.08
C GLU A 14 37.95 -45.90 6.68
N GLY A 15 39.24 -46.08 6.39
CA GLY A 15 40.18 -44.99 6.41
C GLY A 15 39.57 -43.86 5.58
N PHE A 16 38.96 -42.90 6.28
CA PHE A 16 38.37 -41.70 5.70
C PHE A 16 39.49 -40.79 5.19
N GLU A 17 40.20 -41.22 4.15
CA GLU A 17 40.80 -40.33 3.16
C GLU A 17 39.80 -40.18 1.99
N SER A 18 38.51 -39.98 2.31
CA SER A 18 37.59 -39.45 1.31
C SER A 18 37.91 -37.97 1.16
N PRO A 19 38.31 -37.49 -0.03
CA PRO A 19 38.46 -36.06 -0.25
C PRO A 19 37.13 -35.37 0.10
N PRO A 20 37.15 -34.16 0.70
CA PRO A 20 35.93 -33.47 1.06
C PRO A 20 35.05 -33.39 -0.19
N ILE A 21 33.83 -33.94 -0.11
CA ILE A 21 32.89 -33.86 -1.22
C ILE A 21 32.48 -32.39 -1.32
N VAL A 22 33.15 -31.66 -2.20
CA VAL A 22 32.84 -30.26 -2.51
C VAL A 22 31.61 -30.28 -3.40
N TYR A 23 30.44 -30.15 -2.80
CA TYR A 23 29.24 -29.86 -3.56
C TYR A 23 29.31 -28.40 -4.01
N GLU A 24 29.48 -28.17 -5.30
CA GLU A 24 29.27 -26.85 -5.90
C GLU A 24 27.78 -26.52 -5.79
N VAL A 25 27.41 -25.79 -4.73
CA VAL A 25 26.09 -25.19 -4.63
C VAL A 25 26.02 -24.10 -5.70
N PRO A 26 25.17 -24.23 -6.73
CA PRO A 26 25.05 -23.19 -7.73
C PRO A 26 24.64 -21.89 -7.02
N SER A 27 25.43 -20.84 -7.21
CA SER A 27 25.20 -19.53 -6.58
C SER A 27 23.91 -18.85 -7.04
N GLN A 28 23.29 -19.38 -8.09
CA GLN A 28 22.06 -18.87 -8.69
C GLN A 28 21.06 -20.01 -8.78
N VAL A 29 20.26 -20.18 -7.73
CA VAL A 29 18.99 -20.89 -7.83
C VAL A 29 18.07 -19.93 -8.59
N GLU A 30 17.88 -20.17 -9.90
CA GLU A 30 16.83 -19.48 -10.65
C GLU A 30 15.51 -19.78 -9.95
N THR A 31 14.92 -18.77 -9.32
CA THR A 31 13.63 -18.92 -8.67
C THR A 31 12.62 -19.32 -9.74
N PRO A 32 11.90 -20.45 -9.60
CA PRO A 32 10.95 -20.91 -10.62
C PRO A 32 9.82 -19.90 -10.89
N TYR A 33 9.62 -18.97 -9.96
CA TYR A 33 8.69 -17.86 -10.08
C TYR A 33 9.47 -16.58 -10.33
N GLN A 34 9.74 -16.28 -11.60
CA GLN A 34 10.15 -14.93 -11.97
C GLN A 34 8.91 -14.05 -11.84
N GLU A 35 8.90 -13.11 -10.88
CA GLU A 35 7.79 -12.17 -10.71
C GLU A 35 7.63 -11.34 -12.00
N ARG A 36 6.73 -11.78 -12.88
CA ARG A 36 6.40 -11.06 -14.11
C ARG A 36 5.75 -9.75 -13.69
N ILE A 37 6.35 -8.63 -14.08
CA ILE A 37 5.74 -7.32 -13.89
C ILE A 37 4.43 -7.33 -14.69
N PRO A 38 3.26 -7.17 -14.04
CA PRO A 38 1.99 -7.25 -14.74
C PRO A 38 1.94 -6.19 -15.83
N SER A 39 1.67 -6.61 -17.07
CA SER A 39 1.53 -5.70 -18.21
C SER A 39 0.10 -5.17 -18.27
N GLY A 40 -0.13 -3.90 -18.62
CA GLY A 40 -1.50 -3.37 -18.72
C GLY A 40 -2.30 -3.89 -19.92
N TYR A 41 -1.73 -4.78 -20.73
CA TYR A 41 -2.30 -5.22 -22.01
C TYR A 41 -3.07 -6.55 -21.91
N GLU A 42 -2.77 -7.38 -20.92
CA GLU A 42 -3.55 -8.60 -20.64
C GLU A 42 -4.63 -8.28 -19.59
N PRO A 43 -5.87 -8.77 -19.76
CA PRO A 43 -6.99 -8.42 -18.88
C PRO A 43 -6.78 -8.87 -17.43
N MET A 44 -6.06 -9.96 -17.21
CA MET A 44 -5.76 -10.47 -15.87
C MET A 44 -4.77 -9.55 -15.13
N SER A 45 -3.70 -9.13 -15.80
CA SER A 45 -2.69 -8.23 -15.22
C SER A 45 -3.19 -6.79 -15.07
N GLU A 46 -4.18 -6.37 -15.87
CA GLU A 46 -4.88 -5.10 -15.66
C GLU A 46 -5.61 -5.05 -14.30
N ILE A 47 -6.29 -6.13 -13.92
CA ILE A 47 -6.99 -6.23 -12.63
C ILE A 47 -5.98 -6.17 -11.48
N GLU A 48 -4.85 -6.85 -11.60
CA GLU A 48 -3.77 -6.82 -10.61
C GLU A 48 -3.16 -5.41 -10.47
N LEU A 49 -2.92 -4.73 -11.58
CA LEU A 49 -2.42 -3.35 -11.60
C LEU A 49 -3.40 -2.38 -10.95
N ARG A 50 -4.69 -2.49 -11.28
CA ARG A 50 -5.76 -1.68 -10.67
C ARG A 50 -5.83 -1.95 -9.16
N GLY A 51 -5.84 -3.21 -8.74
CA GLY A 51 -5.85 -3.58 -7.33
C GLY A 51 -4.63 -3.04 -6.57
N ARG A 52 -3.44 -3.10 -7.18
CA ARG A 52 -2.20 -2.52 -6.64
C ARG A 52 -2.29 -1.01 -6.54
N ALA A 53 -2.84 -0.34 -7.56
CA ALA A 53 -3.05 1.11 -7.55
C ALA A 53 -4.02 1.54 -6.45
N TYR A 54 -5.18 0.88 -6.32
CA TYR A 54 -6.16 1.19 -5.27
C TYR A 54 -5.60 0.97 -3.86
N ARG A 55 -4.88 -0.13 -3.63
CA ARG A 55 -4.19 -0.37 -2.35
C ARG A 55 -3.10 0.67 -2.06
N GLY A 56 -2.37 1.10 -3.09
CA GLY A 56 -1.38 2.17 -2.98
C GLY A 56 -2.02 3.51 -2.63
N LEU A 57 -3.16 3.83 -3.25
CA LEU A 57 -3.93 5.04 -2.98
C LEU A 57 -4.53 5.02 -1.56
N SER A 58 -5.13 3.91 -1.14
CA SER A 58 -5.67 3.77 0.23
C SER A 58 -4.59 3.74 1.31
N GLY A 59 -3.40 3.25 0.97
CA GLY A 59 -2.24 3.18 1.86
C GLY A 59 -1.44 4.49 1.96
N GLY A 60 -1.98 5.62 1.49
CA GLY A 60 -1.33 6.93 1.64
C GLY A 60 -0.16 7.19 0.70
N ARG A 61 0.10 6.32 -0.30
CA ARG A 61 1.15 6.53 -1.33
C ARG A 61 0.69 7.43 -2.48
N ILE A 62 -0.35 8.24 -2.27
CA ILE A 62 -0.88 9.18 -3.27
C ILE A 62 0.19 10.24 -3.57
N PRO A 63 0.51 10.54 -4.85
CA PRO A 63 1.42 11.62 -5.20
C PRO A 63 0.94 12.98 -4.63
N TRP A 64 1.88 13.85 -4.22
CA TRP A 64 1.50 15.15 -3.62
C TRP A 64 0.76 16.07 -4.60
N TRP A 65 1.15 16.03 -5.87
CA TRP A 65 0.45 16.76 -6.93
C TRP A 65 -1.00 16.31 -7.13
N VAL A 66 -1.29 15.01 -7.05
CA VAL A 66 -2.67 14.49 -7.16
C VAL A 66 -3.55 14.98 -6.00
N MET A 67 -2.95 15.10 -4.82
CA MET A 67 -3.64 15.61 -3.64
C MET A 67 -3.93 17.12 -3.73
N MET A 68 -2.96 17.91 -4.21
CA MET A 68 -3.12 19.34 -4.42
C MET A 68 -4.16 19.65 -5.50
N THR A 69 -4.10 18.93 -6.63
CA THR A 69 -5.09 19.08 -7.72
C THR A 69 -6.49 18.65 -7.28
N GLY A 70 -6.61 17.56 -6.52
CA GLY A 70 -7.88 17.14 -5.93
C GLY A 70 -8.47 18.20 -5.00
N TRP A 71 -7.66 18.80 -4.13
CA TRP A 71 -8.10 19.91 -3.27
C TRP A 71 -8.49 21.15 -4.07
N MET A 72 -7.76 21.48 -5.14
CA MET A 72 -8.05 22.66 -5.95
C MET A 72 -9.38 22.51 -6.72
N ILE A 73 -9.63 21.33 -7.29
CA ILE A 73 -10.85 21.07 -8.09
C ILE A 73 -12.05 20.81 -7.18
N PHE A 74 -11.97 19.78 -6.33
CA PHE A 74 -13.11 19.36 -5.51
C PHE A 74 -13.28 20.24 -4.26
N GLY A 75 -12.17 20.65 -3.63
CA GLY A 75 -12.20 21.58 -2.50
C GLY A 75 -12.59 22.98 -2.94
N GLY A 76 -12.06 23.46 -4.08
CA GLY A 76 -12.47 24.73 -4.68
C GLY A 76 -13.98 24.78 -4.97
N PHE A 77 -14.53 23.71 -5.56
CA PHE A 77 -15.97 23.59 -5.78
C PHE A 77 -16.76 23.57 -4.47
N ALA A 78 -16.30 22.82 -3.48
CA ALA A 78 -16.94 22.78 -2.16
C ALA A 78 -16.94 24.15 -1.49
N PHE A 79 -15.81 24.89 -1.53
CA PHE A 79 -15.73 26.24 -0.96
C PHE A 79 -16.58 27.26 -1.71
N ALA A 80 -16.68 27.16 -3.03
CA ALA A 80 -17.55 28.03 -3.83
C ALA A 80 -19.02 27.94 -3.42
N ILE A 81 -19.47 26.78 -2.91
CA ILE A 81 -20.82 26.57 -2.39
C ILE A 81 -20.90 26.95 -0.90
N LEU A 82 -19.87 26.62 -0.12
CA LEU A 82 -19.85 26.81 1.33
C LEU A 82 -19.82 28.29 1.72
N ILE A 83 -19.03 29.11 1.02
CA ILE A 83 -18.91 30.56 1.29
C ILE A 83 -20.26 31.29 1.19
N PRO A 84 -21.02 31.22 0.08
CA PRO A 84 -22.30 31.89 -0.02
C PRO A 84 -23.34 31.28 0.94
N ALA A 85 -23.28 29.99 1.22
CA ALA A 85 -24.16 29.35 2.20
C ALA A 85 -23.95 29.91 3.61
N ILE A 86 -22.70 30.05 4.05
CA ILE A 86 -22.38 30.67 5.35
C ILE A 86 -22.79 32.14 5.35
N ALA A 87 -22.52 32.88 4.27
CA ALA A 87 -22.93 34.29 4.16
C ALA A 87 -24.45 34.45 4.29
N SER A 88 -25.24 33.62 3.60
CA SER A 88 -26.71 33.65 3.69
C SER A 88 -27.25 33.28 5.09
N LEU A 89 -26.51 32.45 5.83
CA LEU A 89 -26.85 32.08 7.20
C LEU A 89 -26.65 33.27 8.15
N VAL A 90 -25.51 33.95 8.02
CA VAL A 90 -25.17 35.14 8.82
C VAL A 90 -26.09 36.32 8.51
N SER A 91 -26.49 36.48 7.25
CA SER A 91 -27.41 37.55 6.82
C SER A 91 -28.88 37.33 7.24
N GLY A 92 -29.21 36.22 7.90
CA GLY A 92 -30.56 35.94 8.43
C GLY A 92 -31.61 35.57 7.37
N SER A 93 -31.18 35.36 6.13
CA SER A 93 -32.07 35.02 5.00
C SER A 93 -32.51 33.55 5.03
N TRP A 94 -33.53 33.24 5.84
CA TRP A 94 -34.10 31.89 6.02
C TRP A 94 -34.38 31.14 4.70
N LEU A 95 -35.00 31.81 3.72
CA LEU A 95 -35.36 31.20 2.43
C LEU A 95 -34.14 30.74 1.62
N ALA A 96 -33.06 31.52 1.63
CA ALA A 96 -31.82 31.19 0.96
C ALA A 96 -31.09 30.04 1.68
N SER A 97 -31.15 30.03 3.01
CA SER A 97 -30.53 28.99 3.84
C SER A 97 -31.11 27.61 3.57
N VAL A 98 -32.44 27.49 3.46
CA VAL A 98 -33.10 26.18 3.23
C VAL A 98 -32.79 25.63 1.83
N ALA A 99 -32.74 26.50 0.82
CA ALA A 99 -32.44 26.12 -0.55
C ALA A 99 -31.00 25.59 -0.73
N LEU A 100 -30.07 25.98 0.14
CA LEU A 100 -28.66 25.60 0.08
C LEU A 100 -28.31 24.31 0.85
N ILE A 101 -29.25 23.76 1.64
CA ILE A 101 -29.04 22.53 2.42
C ILE A 101 -28.61 21.33 1.54
N PRO A 102 -29.26 21.03 0.40
CA PRO A 102 -28.85 19.91 -0.44
C PRO A 102 -27.45 20.10 -1.02
N ALA A 103 -27.10 21.33 -1.40
CA ALA A 103 -25.79 21.67 -1.94
C ALA A 103 -24.69 21.52 -0.88
N LEU A 104 -24.98 21.90 0.38
CA LEU A 104 -24.08 21.69 1.52
C LEU A 104 -23.81 20.22 1.82
N LEU A 105 -24.85 19.37 1.75
CA LEU A 105 -24.67 17.92 1.93
C LEU A 105 -23.72 17.34 0.89
N ILE A 106 -23.91 17.68 -0.38
CA ILE A 106 -23.03 17.23 -1.47
C ILE A 106 -21.60 17.75 -1.27
N ALA A 107 -21.44 19.04 -0.94
CA ALA A 107 -20.12 19.64 -0.70
C ALA A 107 -19.40 18.97 0.49
N SER A 108 -20.12 18.61 1.55
CA SER A 108 -19.57 17.92 2.72
C SER A 108 -19.00 16.53 2.38
N ILE A 109 -19.60 15.82 1.43
CA ILE A 109 -19.11 14.50 0.99
C ILE A 109 -17.73 14.66 0.33
N PHE A 110 -17.59 15.63 -0.58
CA PHE A 110 -16.29 15.90 -1.22
C PHE A 110 -15.22 16.30 -0.20
N LEU A 111 -15.60 17.14 0.77
CA LEU A 111 -14.68 17.61 1.81
C LEU A 111 -14.20 16.46 2.71
N THR A 112 -15.11 15.57 3.12
CA THR A 112 -14.77 14.41 3.97
C THR A 112 -13.86 13.41 3.25
N ILE A 113 -14.08 13.16 1.95
CA ILE A 113 -13.22 12.31 1.13
C ILE A 113 -11.80 12.89 1.03
N LEU A 114 -11.68 14.19 0.70
CA LEU A 114 -10.40 14.90 0.63
C LEU A 114 -9.68 14.87 1.98
N TRP A 115 -10.40 15.15 3.07
CA TRP A 115 -9.85 15.14 4.42
C TRP A 115 -9.30 13.77 4.83
N ARG A 116 -10.05 12.68 4.55
CA ARG A 116 -9.58 11.31 4.85
C ARG A 116 -8.34 10.95 4.05
N GLY A 117 -8.30 11.28 2.75
CA GLY A 117 -7.12 11.08 1.92
C GLY A 117 -5.90 11.86 2.42
N THR A 118 -6.12 13.09 2.89
CA THR A 118 -5.09 13.96 3.48
C THR A 118 -4.51 13.33 4.75
N ASN A 119 -5.37 12.90 5.67
CA ASN A 119 -4.95 12.29 6.92
C ASN A 119 -4.21 10.97 6.73
N ALA A 120 -4.67 10.12 5.81
CA ALA A 120 -4.02 8.84 5.50
C ALA A 120 -2.58 9.05 4.99
N LYS A 121 -2.33 10.12 4.23
CA LYS A 121 -0.99 10.44 3.77
C LYS A 121 -0.09 11.00 4.88
N LEU A 122 -0.63 11.88 5.71
CA LEU A 122 0.12 12.48 6.81
C LEU A 122 0.50 11.46 7.88
N SER A 123 -0.36 10.47 8.15
CA SER A 123 -0.08 9.40 9.11
C SER A 123 1.08 8.49 8.68
N VAL A 124 1.17 8.16 7.39
CA VAL A 124 2.26 7.34 6.83
C VAL A 124 3.60 8.08 6.92
N ARG A 125 3.62 9.39 6.65
CA ARG A 125 4.83 10.21 6.75
C ARG A 125 5.34 10.30 8.20
N LYS A 126 4.42 10.38 9.17
CA LYS A 126 4.76 10.36 10.60
C LYS A 126 5.45 9.05 11.01
N ASN A 127 4.94 7.92 10.57
CA ASN A 127 5.53 6.61 10.89
C ASN A 127 6.92 6.42 10.24
N GLN A 128 7.14 6.93 9.03
CA GLN A 128 8.45 6.87 8.38
C GLN A 128 9.50 7.79 9.02
N SER A 129 9.09 8.92 9.61
CA SER A 129 9.98 9.81 10.35
C SER A 129 10.35 9.24 11.72
N SER A 130 9.44 8.51 12.37
CA SER A 130 9.70 7.92 13.68
C SER A 130 10.62 6.70 13.62
N ASN A 131 10.72 6.01 12.49
CA ASN A 131 11.58 4.84 12.29
C ASN A 131 13.01 5.22 11.85
N LYS A 132 13.34 6.51 11.83
CA LYS A 132 14.66 7.05 11.46
C LYS A 132 15.42 7.68 12.63
N ASN A 133 14.80 7.70 13.82
CA ASN A 133 15.40 8.12 15.09
C ASN A 133 15.52 6.90 16.00
#